data_AF-A0A0U0WDM8-F1
#
_entry.id   AF-A0A0U0WDM8-F1
#
_cell.length_a   1.000
_cell.length_b   1.000
_cell.length_c   1.000
_cell.angle_alpha   90.00
_cell.angle_beta   90.00
_cell.angle_gamma   90.00
#
_symmetry.space_group_name_H-M   'P 1'
#
loop_
_entity.id
_entity.type
_entity.pdbx_description
1 polymer ?
#
loop_
_entity_poly.entity_id
_entity_poly.type
_entity_poly.pdbx_seq_one_letter_code
_entity_poly.pdbx_strand_id
1 'polypeptide(L)'
;MAEVLLLVEHAEGALKKVTSELITAARALGTPAAVVVGKPGTAAPLVDGLKEAGAEKIYVAESDDAEKYLITPYVDVLASLVESNSPAAVLLSANADGKEIAGRLAARLGSGLLVDVVGVEDGNKFVHSIFGGAFTVEAQVSGDTPIVTVRGGAIEAEPQAGAGEQVTVEVPAAAENATKITAREPAVAGDRPELTEATIVVSGGRGVGSADNFHVVEELADSLGAAVGASRAAVDSGYYPGQFQVGQTGKTVSPQLYIALGISGAIQHRAPSPAGATQCRVAGTPATFHAHSRPGSNSVITKGNSTSSDVCTVPVACNASAVCGSSSRAARTVGPHSGHASRSTSRSHTADGGAAMLRSTVSIMVESS
;
A
#
# COMPACT_ATOMS: atom_id res chain seq x y z
N MET A 1 -23.67 5.58 20.38
CA MET A 1 -22.53 4.62 20.36
C MET A 1 -21.35 5.29 21.03
N ALA A 2 -20.37 4.54 21.52
CA ALA A 2 -19.14 5.13 22.05
C ALA A 2 -18.37 5.85 20.93
N GLU A 3 -17.63 6.89 21.28
CA GLU A 3 -16.79 7.63 20.34
C GLU A 3 -15.60 6.78 19.90
N VAL A 4 -15.17 6.95 18.66
CA VAL A 4 -13.96 6.36 18.11
C VAL A 4 -13.07 7.51 17.67
N LEU A 5 -11.96 7.70 18.38
CA LEU A 5 -11.02 8.78 18.06
C LEU A 5 -10.22 8.39 16.83
N LEU A 6 -10.03 9.31 15.89
CA LEU A 6 -9.12 9.13 14.76
C LEU A 6 -8.20 10.34 14.61
N LEU A 7 -6.90 10.09 14.49
CA LEU A 7 -5.95 11.16 14.23
C LEU A 7 -6.04 11.58 12.76
N VAL A 8 -6.31 12.87 12.53
CA VAL A 8 -6.45 13.43 11.19
C VAL A 8 -5.09 13.58 10.53
N GLU A 9 -4.96 12.99 9.34
CA GLU A 9 -3.83 13.20 8.44
C GLU A 9 -4.17 14.30 7.44
N HIS A 10 -3.34 15.33 7.39
CA HIS A 10 -3.48 16.44 6.48
C HIS A 10 -2.12 16.88 5.95
N ALA A 11 -2.12 17.54 4.79
CA ALA A 11 -0.96 18.18 4.21
C ALA A 11 -1.41 19.46 3.53
N GLU A 12 -0.63 20.55 3.69
CA GLU A 12 -0.88 21.82 2.99
C GLU A 12 -2.30 22.40 3.16
N GLY A 13 -2.95 22.12 4.30
CA GLY A 13 -4.31 22.57 4.59
C GLY A 13 -5.41 21.74 3.93
N ALA A 14 -5.07 20.61 3.30
CA ALA A 14 -6.02 19.65 2.74
C ALA A 14 -5.95 18.30 3.47
N LEU A 15 -7.09 17.60 3.50
CA LEU A 15 -7.17 16.26 4.07
C LEU A 15 -6.48 15.25 3.16
N LYS A 16 -5.67 14.37 3.75
CA LYS A 16 -5.18 13.19 3.05
C LYS A 16 -6.31 12.18 2.89
N LYS A 17 -6.28 11.41 1.80
CA LYS A 17 -7.29 10.38 1.50
C LYS A 17 -7.48 9.40 2.68
N VAL A 18 -6.38 9.04 3.34
CA VAL A 18 -6.38 8.11 4.47
C VAL A 18 -7.28 8.58 5.62
N THR A 19 -7.49 9.88 5.82
CA THR A 19 -8.39 10.39 6.86
C THR A 19 -9.84 9.97 6.61
N SER A 20 -10.30 10.03 5.36
CA SER A 20 -11.64 9.57 5.00
C SER A 20 -11.79 8.05 5.18
N GLU A 21 -10.73 7.29 4.87
CA GLU A 21 -10.68 5.83 5.10
C GLU A 21 -10.77 5.50 6.60
N LEU A 22 -10.07 6.27 7.46
CA LEU A 22 -10.16 6.14 8.91
C LEU A 22 -11.55 6.47 9.45
N ILE A 23 -12.22 7.50 8.91
CA ILE A 23 -13.59 7.85 9.29
C ILE A 23 -14.55 6.70 8.94
N THR A 24 -14.43 6.11 7.74
CA THR A 24 -15.22 4.93 7.36
C THR A 24 -14.95 3.74 8.29
N ALA A 25 -13.68 3.47 8.60
CA ALA A 25 -13.30 2.42 9.54
C ALA A 25 -13.86 2.65 10.96
N ALA A 26 -13.87 3.91 11.42
CA ALA A 26 -14.39 4.29 12.72
C ALA A 26 -15.90 4.02 12.85
N ARG A 27 -16.67 4.17 11.77
CA ARG A 27 -18.12 3.91 11.79
C ARG A 27 -18.48 2.44 12.02
N ALA A 28 -17.62 1.51 11.64
CA ALA A 28 -17.81 0.09 11.94
C ALA A 28 -17.68 -0.21 13.45
N LEU A 29 -16.98 0.66 14.20
CA LEU A 29 -16.73 0.49 15.64
C LEU A 29 -17.63 1.38 16.51
N GLY A 30 -18.06 2.53 15.99
CA GLY A 30 -18.83 3.50 16.76
C GLY A 30 -19.00 4.84 16.05
N THR A 31 -18.96 5.92 16.83
CA THR A 31 -19.20 7.29 16.32
C THR A 31 -17.86 7.98 16.01
N PRO A 32 -17.56 8.34 14.75
CA PRO A 32 -16.26 8.92 14.39
C PRO A 32 -16.04 10.30 15.03
N ALA A 33 -14.92 10.45 15.73
CA ALA A 33 -14.46 11.71 16.30
C ALA A 33 -13.04 12.01 15.78
N ALA A 34 -12.94 13.04 14.94
CA ALA A 34 -11.70 13.49 14.34
C ALA A 34 -10.87 14.29 15.35
N VAL A 35 -9.57 13.99 15.46
CA VAL A 35 -8.63 14.74 16.30
C VAL A 35 -7.63 15.44 15.40
N VAL A 36 -7.64 16.77 15.42
CA VAL A 36 -6.70 17.62 14.69
C VAL A 36 -5.72 18.21 15.69
N VAL A 37 -4.43 17.93 15.49
CA VAL A 37 -3.33 18.48 16.29
C VAL A 37 -2.43 19.29 15.38
N GLY A 38 -2.20 20.56 15.69
CA GLY A 38 -1.44 21.44 14.81
C GLY A 38 -1.14 22.80 15.40
N LYS A 39 -0.61 23.70 14.57
CA LYS A 39 -0.46 25.11 14.94
C LYS A 39 -1.83 25.82 14.95
N PRO A 40 -1.93 26.99 15.58
CA PRO A 40 -3.12 27.83 15.44
C PRO A 40 -3.51 28.05 13.97
N GLY A 41 -4.75 27.72 13.62
CA GLY A 41 -5.30 27.82 12.27
C GLY A 41 -5.18 26.57 11.39
N THR A 42 -4.59 25.47 11.88
CA THR A 42 -4.51 24.19 11.16
C THR A 42 -5.88 23.54 10.92
N ALA A 43 -6.80 23.60 11.89
CA ALA A 43 -8.09 22.92 11.81
C ALA A 43 -9.09 23.64 10.90
N ALA A 44 -9.06 24.98 10.85
CA ALA A 44 -10.02 25.79 10.11
C ALA A 44 -10.29 25.33 8.66
N PRO A 45 -9.28 25.07 7.81
CA PRO A 45 -9.51 24.60 6.43
C PRO A 45 -9.97 23.14 6.33
N LEU A 46 -9.88 22.34 7.40
CA LEU A 46 -10.16 20.91 7.39
C LEU A 46 -11.59 20.57 7.83
N VAL A 47 -12.25 21.48 8.55
CA VAL A 47 -13.57 21.24 9.19
C VAL A 47 -14.62 20.75 8.19
N ASP A 48 -14.77 21.43 7.06
CA ASP A 48 -15.80 21.10 6.08
C ASP A 48 -15.55 19.71 5.46
N GLY A 49 -14.29 19.42 5.11
CA GLY A 49 -13.93 18.10 4.57
C GLY A 49 -14.11 16.97 5.58
N LEU A 50 -13.81 17.22 6.87
CA LEU A 50 -14.01 16.23 7.94
C LEU A 50 -15.50 15.95 8.15
N LYS A 51 -16.32 17.00 8.11
CA LYS A 51 -17.77 16.90 8.20
C LYS A 51 -18.35 16.10 7.04
N GLU A 52 -17.95 16.41 5.81
CA GLU A 52 -18.39 15.69 4.60
C GLU A 52 -17.96 14.22 4.60
N ALA A 53 -16.75 13.92 5.10
CA ALA A 53 -16.26 12.56 5.24
C ALA A 53 -17.02 11.76 6.32
N GLY A 54 -17.52 12.43 7.36
CA GLY A 54 -18.42 11.85 8.36
C GLY A 54 -17.97 11.94 9.81
N ALA A 55 -17.11 12.91 10.14
CA ALA A 55 -16.80 13.21 11.53
C ALA A 55 -18.02 13.83 12.24
N GLU A 56 -18.44 13.19 13.33
CA GLU A 56 -19.53 13.71 14.18
C GLU A 56 -19.00 14.79 15.12
N LYS A 57 -17.80 14.55 15.68
CA LYS A 57 -17.04 15.52 16.48
C LYS A 57 -15.67 15.77 15.89
N ILE A 58 -15.18 16.99 16.06
CA ILE A 58 -13.86 17.45 15.65
C ILE A 58 -13.18 18.07 16.86
N TYR A 59 -12.26 17.33 17.47
CA TYR A 59 -11.38 17.82 18.53
C TYR A 59 -10.27 18.66 17.90
N VAL A 60 -10.23 19.94 18.25
CA VAL A 60 -9.27 20.92 17.73
C VAL A 60 -8.25 21.22 18.83
N ALA A 61 -7.04 20.66 18.68
CA ALA A 61 -5.93 20.83 19.60
C ALA A 61 -4.80 21.63 18.92
N GLU A 62 -4.90 22.95 19.01
CA GLU A 62 -3.95 23.86 18.35
C GLU A 62 -3.01 24.50 19.38
N SER A 63 -1.71 24.45 19.11
CA SER A 63 -0.68 25.09 19.94
C SER A 63 0.57 25.39 19.12
N ASP A 64 1.28 26.47 19.46
CA ASP A 64 2.59 26.78 18.87
C ASP A 64 3.61 25.65 19.09
N ASP A 65 3.41 24.84 20.14
CA ASP A 65 4.30 23.74 20.49
C ASP A 65 4.02 22.46 19.69
N ALA A 66 2.87 22.35 19.02
CA ALA A 66 2.46 21.16 18.26
C ALA A 66 3.49 20.73 17.20
N GLU A 67 4.23 21.69 16.66
CA GLU A 67 5.27 21.44 15.65
C GLU A 67 6.71 21.64 16.16
N LYS A 68 6.91 22.07 17.40
CA LYS A 68 8.26 22.24 17.98
C LYS A 68 8.84 20.93 18.50
N TYR A 69 7.98 19.98 18.83
CA TYR A 69 8.36 18.70 19.42
C TYR A 69 8.07 17.54 18.46
N LEU A 70 8.91 16.50 18.52
CA LEU A 70 8.75 15.31 17.71
C LEU A 70 7.60 14.45 18.26
N ILE A 71 6.45 14.49 17.59
CA ILE A 71 5.21 13.71 17.81
C ILE A 71 4.59 13.73 19.22
N THR A 72 5.31 14.20 20.25
CA THR A 72 4.87 14.24 21.65
C THR A 72 3.52 14.94 21.83
N PRO A 73 3.26 16.13 21.23
CA PRO A 73 1.97 16.81 21.37
C PRO A 73 0.79 15.95 20.91
N TYR A 74 0.98 15.13 19.86
CA TYR A 74 -0.05 14.23 19.34
C TYR A 74 -0.38 13.11 20.34
N VAL A 75 0.66 12.51 20.92
CA VAL A 75 0.49 11.46 21.94
C VAL A 75 -0.17 12.03 23.21
N ASP A 76 0.21 13.23 23.62
CA ASP A 76 -0.30 13.88 24.83
C ASP A 76 -1.79 14.25 24.70
N VAL A 77 -2.19 14.83 23.56
CA VAL A 77 -3.59 15.12 23.26
C VAL A 77 -4.43 13.85 23.21
N LEU A 78 -3.97 12.83 22.48
CA LEU A 78 -4.71 11.57 22.37
C LEU A 78 -4.86 10.86 23.73
N ALA A 79 -3.80 10.86 24.56
CA ALA A 79 -3.88 10.28 25.90
C ALA A 79 -4.90 11.02 26.78
N SER A 80 -4.88 12.35 26.78
CA SER A 80 -5.83 13.18 27.53
C SER A 80 -7.28 12.94 27.09
N LEU A 81 -7.52 12.80 25.80
CA LEU A 81 -8.85 12.49 25.25
C LEU A 81 -9.32 11.09 25.63
N VAL A 82 -8.42 10.09 25.60
CA VAL A 82 -8.77 8.73 26.04
C VAL A 82 -9.16 8.71 27.52
N GLU A 83 -8.40 9.38 28.37
CA GLU A 83 -8.68 9.47 29.81
C GLU A 83 -10.00 10.20 30.12
N SER A 84 -10.35 11.22 29.33
CA SER A 84 -11.55 12.04 29.57
C SER A 84 -12.83 11.43 29.01
N ASN A 85 -12.75 10.72 27.88
CA ASN A 85 -13.92 10.31 27.09
C ASN A 85 -14.11 8.79 27.01
N SER A 86 -13.13 7.97 27.43
CA SER A 86 -13.16 6.51 27.35
C SER A 86 -13.68 5.97 26.00
N PRO A 87 -13.02 6.32 24.87
CA PRO A 87 -13.48 5.97 23.54
C PRO A 87 -13.40 4.45 23.30
N ALA A 88 -14.21 3.97 22.36
CA ALA A 88 -14.27 2.58 21.95
C ALA A 88 -12.99 2.09 21.26
N ALA A 89 -12.28 2.99 20.56
CA ALA A 89 -10.99 2.73 19.92
C ALA A 89 -10.29 4.05 19.57
N VAL A 90 -8.98 3.98 19.32
CA VAL A 90 -8.20 5.05 18.68
C VAL A 90 -7.62 4.54 17.38
N LEU A 91 -7.94 5.19 16.27
CA LEU A 91 -7.47 4.86 14.93
C LEU A 91 -6.42 5.86 14.45
N LEU A 92 -5.32 5.36 13.89
CA LEU A 92 -4.28 6.18 13.29
C LEU A 92 -3.92 5.61 11.91
N SER A 93 -3.30 6.42 11.05
CA SER A 93 -2.74 5.89 9.81
C SER A 93 -1.48 5.05 10.11
N ALA A 94 -1.22 4.01 9.33
CA ALA A 94 -0.04 3.15 9.47
C ALA A 94 1.22 3.72 8.77
N ASN A 95 1.37 5.05 8.75
CA ASN A 95 2.57 5.74 8.26
C ASN A 95 3.68 5.74 9.34
N ALA A 96 4.80 6.43 9.08
CA ALA A 96 5.93 6.47 10.01
C ALA A 96 5.53 7.08 11.37
N ASP A 97 4.93 8.27 11.34
CA ASP A 97 4.55 9.02 12.53
C ASP A 97 3.41 8.32 13.29
N GLY A 98 2.37 7.87 12.59
CA GLY A 98 1.22 7.17 13.16
C GLY A 98 1.58 5.87 13.85
N LYS A 99 2.54 5.09 13.32
CA LYS A 99 3.06 3.89 14.02
C LYS A 99 3.82 4.25 15.29
N GLU A 100 4.58 5.35 15.26
CA GLU A 100 5.33 5.82 16.43
C GLU A 100 4.38 6.36 17.50
N ILE A 101 3.41 7.19 17.13
CA ILE A 101 2.36 7.73 18.00
C ILE A 101 1.56 6.60 18.63
N ALA A 102 1.09 5.64 17.82
CA ALA A 102 0.31 4.50 18.30
C ALA A 102 1.08 3.64 19.30
N GLY A 103 2.37 3.36 19.02
CA GLY A 103 3.24 2.61 19.92
C GLY A 103 3.43 3.30 21.27
N ARG A 104 3.71 4.62 21.25
CA ARG A 104 3.89 5.41 22.48
C ARG A 104 2.59 5.54 23.27
N LEU A 105 1.46 5.74 22.58
CA LEU A 105 0.14 5.87 23.20
C LEU A 105 -0.29 4.56 23.87
N ALA A 106 -0.16 3.43 23.18
CA ALA A 106 -0.48 2.11 23.72
C ALA A 106 0.37 1.79 24.96
N ALA A 107 1.68 2.07 24.91
CA ALA A 107 2.57 1.87 26.06
C ALA A 107 2.20 2.76 27.25
N ARG A 108 1.81 4.02 27.01
CA ARG A 108 1.41 4.96 28.08
C ARG A 108 0.11 4.56 28.75
N LEU A 109 -0.89 4.14 27.97
CA LEU A 109 -2.21 3.77 28.47
C LEU A 109 -2.28 2.33 28.97
N GLY A 110 -1.25 1.51 28.72
CA GLY A 110 -1.30 0.07 28.99
C GLY A 110 -2.34 -0.66 28.12
N SER A 111 -2.64 -0.13 26.94
CA SER A 111 -3.64 -0.68 26.02
C SER A 111 -3.01 -1.58 24.96
N GLY A 112 -3.81 -2.47 24.37
CA GLY A 112 -3.35 -3.30 23.25
C GLY A 112 -3.26 -2.51 21.95
N LEU A 113 -2.27 -2.90 21.14
CA LEU A 113 -1.92 -2.26 19.88
C LEU A 113 -2.08 -3.22 18.71
N LEU A 114 -2.79 -2.79 17.69
CA LEU A 114 -2.90 -3.49 16.41
C LEU A 114 -2.23 -2.67 15.31
N VAL A 115 -1.19 -3.22 14.70
CA VAL A 115 -0.36 -2.51 13.72
C VAL A 115 -0.68 -2.95 12.29
N ASP A 116 -0.86 -1.98 11.39
CA ASP A 116 -1.01 -2.20 9.94
C ASP A 116 -2.22 -3.09 9.59
N VAL A 117 -3.37 -2.76 10.19
CA VAL A 117 -4.67 -3.37 9.94
C VAL A 117 -5.14 -3.04 8.53
N VAL A 118 -5.74 -4.03 7.86
CA VAL A 118 -6.28 -3.92 6.49
C VAL A 118 -7.80 -4.00 6.42
N GLY A 119 -8.47 -4.30 7.53
CA GLY A 119 -9.93 -4.37 7.60
C GLY A 119 -10.42 -4.26 9.04
N VAL A 120 -11.59 -3.66 9.20
CA VAL A 120 -12.28 -3.50 10.48
C VAL A 120 -13.65 -4.11 10.33
N GLU A 121 -13.99 -5.04 11.22
CA GLU A 121 -15.27 -5.75 11.24
C GLU A 121 -16.01 -5.50 12.56
N ASP A 122 -17.32 -5.76 12.54
CA ASP A 122 -18.17 -5.62 13.72
C ASP A 122 -17.66 -6.44 14.91
N GLY A 123 -17.86 -5.90 16.11
CA GLY A 123 -17.49 -6.58 17.36
C GLY A 123 -16.00 -6.49 17.72
N ASN A 124 -15.32 -5.40 17.34
CA ASN A 124 -13.90 -5.14 17.63
C ASN A 124 -12.97 -6.22 17.05
N LYS A 125 -13.26 -6.65 15.81
CA LYS A 125 -12.40 -7.58 15.07
C LYS A 125 -11.64 -6.83 14.00
N PHE A 126 -10.35 -7.14 13.92
CA PHE A 126 -9.42 -6.45 13.04
C PHE A 126 -8.69 -7.44 12.17
N VAL A 127 -8.63 -7.16 10.88
CA VAL A 127 -8.03 -8.04 9.89
C VAL A 127 -6.60 -7.58 9.61
N HIS A 128 -5.64 -8.48 9.78
CA HIS A 128 -4.24 -8.25 9.44
C HIS A 128 -3.82 -9.07 8.22
N SER A 129 -2.92 -8.48 7.42
CA SER A 129 -2.21 -9.18 6.35
C SER A 129 -0.76 -9.37 6.77
N ILE A 130 -0.40 -10.59 7.22
CA ILE A 130 0.91 -10.89 7.82
C ILE A 130 1.78 -11.76 6.90
N PHE A 131 3.08 -11.83 7.20
CA PHE A 131 4.08 -12.55 6.38
C PHE A 131 4.08 -12.13 4.90
N GLY A 132 4.07 -10.82 4.64
CA GLY A 132 3.95 -10.29 3.27
C GLY A 132 2.57 -10.53 2.64
N GLY A 133 1.56 -10.77 3.48
CA GLY A 133 0.19 -11.18 3.18
C GLY A 133 0.07 -12.56 2.56
N ALA A 134 0.92 -13.49 2.99
CA ALA A 134 0.67 -14.91 2.79
C ALA A 134 -0.49 -15.40 3.67
N PHE A 135 -0.75 -14.74 4.80
CA PHE A 135 -1.84 -15.07 5.71
C PHE A 135 -2.67 -13.83 6.02
N THR A 136 -3.98 -14.06 6.11
CA THR A 136 -4.95 -13.13 6.67
C THR A 136 -5.33 -13.64 8.05
N VAL A 137 -5.23 -12.78 9.06
CA VAL A 137 -5.51 -13.14 10.45
C VAL A 137 -6.49 -12.15 11.04
N GLU A 138 -7.51 -12.66 11.71
CA GLU A 138 -8.39 -11.86 12.56
C GLU A 138 -7.76 -11.76 13.96
N ALA A 139 -7.67 -10.53 14.47
CA ALA A 139 -7.17 -10.22 15.79
C ALA A 139 -8.18 -9.37 16.56
N GLN A 140 -8.18 -9.54 17.87
CA GLN A 140 -8.95 -8.74 18.81
C GLN A 140 -8.04 -8.39 19.98
N VAL A 141 -8.19 -7.19 20.51
CA VAL A 141 -7.44 -6.72 21.68
C VAL A 141 -8.22 -7.02 22.95
N SER A 142 -7.49 -7.45 23.98
CA SER A 142 -7.99 -7.50 25.35
C SER A 142 -7.77 -6.13 25.99
N GLY A 143 -8.84 -5.37 26.24
CA GLY A 143 -8.78 -4.05 26.87
C GLY A 143 -9.94 -3.14 26.43
N ASP A 144 -10.11 -2.01 27.12
CA ASP A 144 -11.28 -1.13 26.94
C ASP A 144 -11.16 -0.22 25.70
N THR A 145 -9.94 0.23 25.36
CA THR A 145 -9.69 1.17 24.25
C THR A 145 -8.53 0.69 23.37
N PRO A 146 -8.75 -0.20 22.39
CA PRO A 146 -7.72 -0.62 21.44
C PRO A 146 -7.12 0.56 20.67
N ILE A 147 -5.78 0.55 20.53
CA ILE A 147 -5.06 1.46 19.65
C ILE A 147 -4.76 0.73 18.35
N VAL A 148 -5.18 1.29 17.22
CA VAL A 148 -5.16 0.61 15.93
C VAL A 148 -4.55 1.52 14.88
N THR A 149 -3.57 1.00 14.13
CA THR A 149 -3.09 1.68 12.93
C THR A 149 -3.63 0.98 11.69
N VAL A 150 -4.24 1.75 10.80
CA VAL A 150 -4.88 1.27 9.56
C VAL A 150 -3.98 1.58 8.38
N ARG A 151 -3.78 0.59 7.52
CA ARG A 151 -3.02 0.75 6.28
C ARG A 151 -3.75 1.68 5.32
N GLY A 152 -3.06 2.74 4.86
CA GLY A 152 -3.60 3.62 3.83
C GLY A 152 -3.90 2.86 2.54
N GLY A 153 -5.06 3.13 1.95
CA GLY A 153 -5.58 2.48 0.75
C GLY A 153 -6.08 1.05 0.97
N ALA A 154 -6.24 0.58 2.22
CA ALA A 154 -6.80 -0.74 2.51
C ALA A 154 -8.32 -0.73 2.68
N ILE A 155 -8.87 0.37 3.22
CA ILE A 155 -10.31 0.56 3.41
C ILE A 155 -10.78 1.58 2.38
N GLU A 156 -11.91 1.30 1.73
CA GLU A 156 -12.51 2.24 0.79
C GLU A 156 -13.24 3.34 1.56
N ALA A 157 -13.00 4.60 1.19
CA ALA A 157 -13.67 5.73 1.81
C ALA A 157 -15.12 5.81 1.31
N GLU A 158 -16.06 5.83 2.25
CA GLU A 158 -17.49 5.97 1.98
C GLU A 158 -18.00 7.25 2.66
N PRO A 159 -17.94 8.43 2.03
CA PRO A 159 -18.34 9.67 2.67
C PRO A 159 -19.81 9.66 3.10
N GLN A 160 -20.08 10.01 4.35
CA GLN A 160 -21.43 10.19 4.88
C GLN A 160 -21.40 11.35 5.86
N ALA A 161 -22.07 12.46 5.54
CA ALA A 161 -21.96 13.69 6.31
C ALA A 161 -22.32 13.48 7.81
N GLY A 162 -21.43 13.95 8.69
CA GLY A 162 -21.62 14.00 10.14
C GLY A 162 -22.04 15.38 10.63
N ALA A 163 -22.28 15.53 11.94
CA ALA A 163 -22.63 16.81 12.55
C ALA A 163 -21.48 17.85 12.45
N GLY A 164 -20.23 17.39 12.60
CA GLY A 164 -19.05 18.25 12.59
C GLY A 164 -18.97 19.19 13.80
N GLU A 165 -19.41 18.74 14.98
CA GLU A 165 -19.34 19.52 16.22
C GLU A 165 -17.87 19.75 16.62
N GLN A 166 -17.44 21.02 16.67
CA GLN A 166 -16.07 21.36 17.06
C GLN A 166 -15.93 21.49 18.56
N VAL A 167 -14.90 20.84 19.12
CA VAL A 167 -14.54 20.91 20.53
C VAL A 167 -13.07 21.32 20.62
N THR A 168 -12.80 22.49 21.20
CA THR A 168 -11.43 22.93 21.45
C THR A 168 -10.82 22.14 22.61
N VAL A 169 -9.60 21.65 22.43
CA VAL A 169 -8.86 20.85 23.42
C VAL A 169 -7.52 21.51 23.66
N GLU A 170 -7.11 21.61 24.92
CA GLU A 170 -5.78 22.13 25.24
C GLU A 170 -4.71 21.10 24.90
N VAL A 171 -3.62 21.56 24.26
CA VAL A 171 -2.43 20.73 24.05
C VAL A 171 -1.63 20.72 25.35
N PRO A 172 -1.40 19.56 25.99
CA PRO A 172 -0.61 19.51 27.21
C PRO A 172 0.81 20.03 27.01
N ALA A 173 1.35 20.69 28.03
CA ALA A 173 2.71 21.22 27.96
C ALA A 173 3.73 20.07 27.84
N ALA A 174 4.66 20.22 26.90
CA ALA A 174 5.70 19.21 26.69
C ALA A 174 6.64 19.12 27.91
N ALA A 175 7.01 17.89 28.27
CA ALA A 175 7.99 17.64 29.32
C ALA A 175 9.36 18.27 28.98
N GLU A 176 10.15 18.61 30.01
CA GLU A 176 11.46 19.25 29.83
C GLU A 176 12.42 18.43 28.95
N ASN A 177 12.33 17.11 29.02
CA ASN A 177 13.16 16.17 28.25
C ASN A 177 12.53 15.76 26.89
N ALA A 178 11.46 16.42 26.44
CA ALA A 178 10.85 16.12 25.16
C ALA A 178 11.78 16.47 23.99
N THR A 179 11.83 15.59 22.98
CA THR A 179 12.65 15.76 21.78
C THR A 179 12.17 16.95 20.95
N LYS A 180 13.05 17.93 20.75
CA LYS A 180 12.78 19.15 19.97
C LYS A 180 13.22 18.99 18.52
N ILE A 181 12.42 19.54 17.61
CA ILE A 181 12.74 19.64 16.19
C ILE A 181 13.58 20.90 15.98
N THR A 182 14.81 20.74 15.51
CA THR A 182 15.74 21.86 15.27
C THR A 182 15.70 22.36 13.83
N ALA A 183 15.36 21.49 12.89
CA ALA A 183 15.23 21.81 11.46
C ALA A 183 14.25 20.84 10.79
N ARG A 184 13.64 21.27 9.68
CA ARG A 184 12.88 20.44 8.75
C ARG A 184 13.34 20.77 7.34
N GLU A 185 13.72 19.75 6.59
CA GLU A 185 14.03 19.87 5.17
C GLU A 185 12.89 19.18 4.40
N PRO A 186 12.06 19.92 3.65
CA PRO A 186 11.02 19.30 2.84
C PRO A 186 11.67 18.42 1.77
N ALA A 187 11.12 17.21 1.59
CA ALA A 187 11.50 16.39 0.46
C ALA A 187 11.14 17.14 -0.84
N VAL A 188 12.00 17.05 -1.86
CA VAL A 188 11.74 17.69 -3.15
C VAL A 188 10.50 17.04 -3.77
N ALA A 189 9.37 17.75 -3.72
CA ALA A 189 8.14 17.35 -4.39
C ALA A 189 8.38 17.38 -5.90
N GLY A 190 8.05 16.28 -6.58
CA GLY A 190 8.00 16.24 -8.04
C GLY A 190 6.60 16.54 -8.54
N ASP A 191 6.44 16.77 -9.84
CA ASP A 191 5.14 17.03 -10.49
C ASP A 191 4.19 15.82 -10.53
N ARG A 192 4.60 14.68 -9.95
CA ARG A 192 3.91 13.39 -10.04
C ARG A 192 3.18 13.07 -8.73
N PRO A 193 2.08 12.27 -8.79
CA PRO A 193 1.32 11.89 -7.60
C PRO A 193 2.19 11.29 -6.50
N GLU A 194 1.84 11.55 -5.24
CA GLU A 194 2.56 10.97 -4.11
C GLU A 194 2.39 9.43 -4.12
N LEU A 195 3.51 8.72 -4.01
CA LEU A 195 3.57 7.27 -4.14
C LEU A 195 2.64 6.50 -3.17
N THR A 196 2.39 7.06 -1.98
CA THR A 196 1.51 6.46 -0.96
C THR A 196 0.03 6.67 -1.23
N GLU A 197 -0.34 7.67 -2.03
CA GLU A 197 -1.73 8.04 -2.32
C GLU A 197 -2.15 7.67 -3.75
N ALA A 198 -1.19 7.30 -4.59
CA ALA A 198 -1.41 6.99 -6.00
C ALA A 198 -2.28 5.74 -6.20
N THR A 199 -3.29 5.87 -7.06
CA THR A 199 -4.16 4.77 -7.50
C THR A 199 -3.44 3.83 -8.47
N ILE A 200 -2.51 4.35 -9.26
CA ILE A 200 -1.67 3.60 -10.20
C ILE A 200 -0.21 3.88 -9.86
N VAL A 201 0.59 2.81 -9.78
CA VAL A 201 2.05 2.90 -9.55
C VAL A 201 2.77 2.14 -10.64
N VAL A 202 3.70 2.82 -11.32
CA VAL A 202 4.64 2.21 -12.26
C VAL A 202 6.01 2.20 -11.61
N SER A 203 6.55 1.01 -11.37
CA SER A 203 7.75 0.82 -10.57
C SER A 203 8.87 0.20 -11.39
N GLY A 204 10.05 0.84 -11.36
CA GLY A 204 11.27 0.41 -12.04
C GLY A 204 12.20 -0.41 -11.17
N GLY A 205 12.73 -1.50 -11.72
CA GLY A 205 13.71 -2.36 -11.08
C GLY A 205 15.09 -2.30 -11.69
N ARG A 206 16.01 -3.11 -11.16
CA ARG A 206 17.35 -3.26 -11.75
C ARG A 206 17.31 -3.76 -13.20
N GLY A 207 16.25 -4.43 -13.62
CA GLY A 207 16.06 -4.85 -15.02
C GLY A 207 15.87 -3.71 -16.01
N VAL A 208 15.67 -2.47 -15.56
CA VAL A 208 15.69 -1.26 -16.40
C VAL A 208 17.11 -0.96 -16.93
N GLY A 209 18.14 -1.42 -16.22
CA GLY A 209 19.53 -1.45 -16.68
C GLY A 209 20.37 -0.22 -16.38
N SER A 210 19.80 0.99 -16.33
CA SER A 210 20.52 2.22 -16.00
C SER A 210 19.58 3.33 -15.53
N ALA A 211 20.15 4.40 -14.98
CA ALA A 211 19.44 5.66 -14.72
C ALA A 211 18.91 6.29 -16.02
N ASP A 212 19.71 6.26 -17.09
CA ASP A 212 19.32 6.82 -18.39
C ASP A 212 18.09 6.14 -18.98
N ASN A 213 17.91 4.84 -18.75
CA ASN A 213 16.75 4.08 -19.23
C ASN A 213 15.50 4.24 -18.37
N PHE A 214 15.60 4.93 -17.21
CA PHE A 214 14.48 5.10 -16.30
C PHE A 214 13.38 6.00 -16.88
N HIS A 215 13.69 6.78 -17.93
CA HIS A 215 12.69 7.54 -18.69
C HIS A 215 11.53 6.68 -19.20
N VAL A 216 11.75 5.40 -19.53
CA VAL A 216 10.67 4.49 -19.98
C VAL A 216 9.65 4.25 -18.86
N VAL A 217 10.10 4.20 -17.60
CA VAL A 217 9.23 4.06 -16.42
C VAL A 217 8.43 5.34 -16.23
N GLU A 218 9.09 6.48 -16.37
CA GLU A 218 8.50 7.82 -16.24
C GLU A 218 7.45 8.11 -17.32
N GLU A 219 7.77 7.89 -18.60
CA GLU A 219 6.84 8.11 -19.72
C GLU A 219 5.59 7.24 -19.60
N LEU A 220 5.75 5.98 -19.16
CA LEU A 220 4.60 5.12 -18.89
C LEU A 220 3.77 5.65 -17.73
N ALA A 221 4.42 6.10 -16.65
CA ALA A 221 3.71 6.69 -15.53
C ALA A 221 2.95 7.95 -15.93
N ASP A 222 3.58 8.85 -16.70
CA ASP A 222 2.99 10.09 -17.18
C ASP A 222 1.79 9.82 -18.10
N SER A 223 1.87 8.79 -18.96
CA SER A 223 0.74 8.38 -19.82
C SER A 223 -0.48 7.86 -19.05
N LEU A 224 -0.26 7.33 -17.84
CA LEU A 224 -1.30 6.75 -16.99
C LEU A 224 -1.73 7.67 -15.84
N GLY A 225 -1.10 8.86 -15.71
CA GLY A 225 -1.25 9.71 -14.52
C GLY A 225 -0.83 9.00 -13.23
N ALA A 226 0.15 8.11 -13.32
CA ALA A 226 0.59 7.24 -12.23
C ALA A 226 1.77 7.82 -11.44
N ALA A 227 1.97 7.33 -10.22
CA ALA A 227 3.20 7.60 -9.49
C ALA A 227 4.34 6.68 -9.95
N VAL A 228 5.56 7.20 -9.88
CA VAL A 228 6.78 6.45 -10.19
C VAL A 228 7.35 5.83 -8.92
N GLY A 229 7.56 4.51 -8.95
CA GLY A 229 8.24 3.76 -7.91
C GLY A 229 9.59 3.23 -8.37
N ALA A 230 10.44 2.85 -7.41
CA ALA A 230 11.68 2.16 -7.67
C ALA A 230 11.88 1.00 -6.68
N SER A 231 12.45 -0.11 -7.14
CA SER A 231 12.93 -1.15 -6.23
C SER A 231 14.19 -0.71 -5.50
N ARG A 232 14.42 -1.23 -4.28
CA ARG A 232 15.68 -1.01 -3.55
C ARG A 232 16.91 -1.31 -4.40
N ALA A 233 16.88 -2.36 -5.23
CA ALA A 233 17.99 -2.69 -6.11
C ALA A 233 18.29 -1.60 -7.15
N ALA A 234 17.28 -0.86 -7.62
CA ALA A 234 17.45 0.27 -8.53
C ALA A 234 18.00 1.49 -7.79
N VAL A 235 17.50 1.76 -6.58
CA VAL A 235 17.98 2.85 -5.71
C VAL A 235 19.44 2.63 -5.31
N ASP A 236 19.78 1.44 -4.81
CA ASP A 236 21.15 1.07 -4.41
C ASP A 236 22.13 1.12 -5.61
N SER A 237 21.63 0.95 -6.85
CA SER A 237 22.43 1.06 -8.08
C SER A 237 22.50 2.50 -8.63
N GLY A 238 21.90 3.47 -7.94
CA GLY A 238 21.86 4.87 -8.37
C GLY A 238 20.95 5.16 -9.57
N TYR A 239 20.00 4.27 -9.88
CA TYR A 239 19.09 4.47 -11.03
C TYR A 239 18.01 5.50 -10.75
N TYR A 240 17.58 5.61 -9.48
CA TYR A 240 16.51 6.52 -9.10
C TYR A 240 16.61 6.90 -7.60
N PRO A 241 16.10 8.07 -7.17
CA PRO A 241 16.24 8.53 -5.78
C PRO A 241 15.50 7.63 -4.77
N GLY A 242 16.07 7.51 -3.56
CA GLY A 242 15.52 6.66 -2.50
C GLY A 242 14.14 7.05 -1.99
N GLN A 243 13.71 8.30 -2.21
CA GLN A 243 12.36 8.76 -1.83
C GLN A 243 11.23 8.03 -2.58
N PHE A 244 11.54 7.38 -3.71
CA PHE A 244 10.61 6.60 -4.52
C PHE A 244 10.74 5.10 -4.28
N GLN A 245 11.53 4.68 -3.30
CA GLN A 245 11.71 3.27 -2.99
C GLN A 245 10.39 2.64 -2.55
N VAL A 246 9.94 1.60 -3.24
CA VAL A 246 8.79 0.76 -2.85
C VAL A 246 9.29 -0.50 -2.15
N GLY A 247 8.63 -0.85 -1.05
CA GLY A 247 8.83 -2.11 -0.33
C GLY A 247 8.91 -1.90 1.18
N GLN A 248 9.22 -2.97 1.91
CA GLN A 248 9.21 -3.01 3.38
C GLN A 248 10.11 -1.97 4.05
N THR A 249 11.20 -1.58 3.39
CA THR A 249 12.17 -0.59 3.89
C THR A 249 12.04 0.77 3.20
N GLY A 250 11.05 0.94 2.33
CA GLY A 250 10.72 2.19 1.68
C GLY A 250 9.28 2.58 1.97
N LYS A 251 8.60 3.12 0.96
CA LYS A 251 7.17 3.43 1.02
C LYS A 251 6.35 2.15 0.78
N THR A 252 5.43 1.90 1.70
CA THR A 252 4.36 0.92 1.50
C THR A 252 3.27 1.58 0.67
N VAL A 253 2.89 0.94 -0.42
CA VAL A 253 1.86 1.43 -1.35
C VAL A 253 0.74 0.40 -1.45
N SER A 254 -0.49 0.86 -1.67
CA SER A 254 -1.67 0.01 -1.87
C SER A 254 -2.47 0.45 -3.11
N PRO A 255 -1.85 0.48 -4.31
CA PRO A 255 -2.52 0.97 -5.51
C PRO A 255 -3.50 -0.06 -6.07
N GLN A 256 -4.45 0.42 -6.86
CA GLN A 256 -5.37 -0.40 -7.65
C GLN A 256 -4.66 -1.10 -8.82
N LEU A 257 -3.64 -0.45 -9.39
CA LEU A 257 -2.78 -1.01 -10.44
C LEU A 257 -1.30 -0.81 -10.10
N TYR A 258 -0.55 -1.91 -10.02
CA TYR A 258 0.91 -1.89 -9.86
C TYR A 258 1.60 -2.50 -11.08
N ILE A 259 2.38 -1.72 -11.82
CA ILE A 259 3.17 -2.18 -12.97
C ILE A 259 4.64 -2.29 -12.54
N ALA A 260 5.17 -3.51 -12.50
CA ALA A 260 6.56 -3.76 -12.13
C ALA A 260 7.43 -3.99 -13.37
N LEU A 261 8.31 -3.05 -13.70
CA LEU A 261 9.22 -3.11 -14.85
C LEU A 261 10.62 -3.55 -14.40
N GLY A 262 11.05 -4.76 -14.78
CA GLY A 262 12.39 -5.25 -14.47
C GLY A 262 12.62 -5.55 -12.98
N ILE A 263 11.56 -5.92 -12.25
CA ILE A 263 11.61 -6.24 -10.82
C ILE A 263 11.40 -7.74 -10.60
N SER A 264 12.32 -8.38 -9.87
CA SER A 264 12.28 -9.83 -9.61
C SER A 264 11.18 -10.29 -8.65
N GLY A 265 10.56 -9.37 -7.90
CA GLY A 265 9.46 -9.69 -7.00
C GLY A 265 9.86 -10.33 -5.66
N ALA A 266 11.08 -10.04 -5.18
CA ALA A 266 11.55 -10.43 -3.85
C ALA A 266 10.52 -10.04 -2.78
N ILE A 267 10.40 -10.86 -1.73
CA ILE A 267 9.38 -10.71 -0.68
C ILE A 267 9.39 -9.31 -0.07
N GLN A 268 10.58 -8.72 0.09
CA GLN A 268 10.80 -7.40 0.68
C GLN A 268 10.32 -6.24 -0.20
N HIS A 269 10.15 -6.47 -1.51
CA HIS A 269 9.67 -5.45 -2.45
C HIS A 269 8.17 -5.58 -2.75
N ARG A 270 7.54 -6.70 -2.40
CA ARG A 270 6.12 -6.88 -2.70
C ARG A 270 5.29 -5.79 -2.02
N ALA A 271 4.66 -4.96 -2.83
CA ALA A 271 3.61 -4.08 -2.36
C ALA A 271 2.38 -4.93 -2.03
N PRO A 272 1.76 -4.77 -0.85
CA PRO A 272 0.41 -5.26 -0.65
C PRO A 272 -0.52 -4.55 -1.64
N SER A 273 -1.51 -5.26 -2.16
CA SER A 273 -2.54 -4.68 -3.02
C SER A 273 -3.91 -4.96 -2.40
N PRO A 274 -4.88 -4.03 -2.51
CA PRO A 274 -6.23 -4.25 -2.01
C PRO A 274 -6.91 -5.37 -2.81
N ALA A 275 -8.03 -5.88 -2.29
CA ALA A 275 -8.80 -6.91 -2.99
C ALA A 275 -9.27 -6.38 -4.36
N GLY A 276 -9.12 -7.17 -5.42
CA GLY A 276 -9.46 -6.78 -6.80
C GLY A 276 -8.39 -5.98 -7.56
N ALA A 277 -7.30 -5.59 -6.89
CA ALA A 277 -6.21 -4.87 -7.54
C ALA A 277 -5.42 -5.74 -8.55
N THR A 278 -4.93 -5.10 -9.61
CA THR A 278 -4.19 -5.75 -10.68
C THR A 278 -2.69 -5.50 -10.55
N GLN A 279 -1.87 -6.54 -10.67
CA GLN A 279 -0.41 -6.43 -10.66
C GLN A 279 0.17 -6.95 -11.98
N CYS A 280 0.66 -6.04 -12.81
CA CYS A 280 1.33 -6.36 -14.06
C CYS A 280 2.85 -6.45 -13.83
N ARG A 281 3.51 -7.50 -14.35
CA ARG A 281 4.97 -7.62 -14.23
C ARG A 281 5.60 -7.87 -15.59
N VAL A 282 6.54 -7.00 -15.94
CA VAL A 282 7.34 -7.10 -17.16
C VAL A 282 8.76 -7.49 -16.76
N ALA A 283 9.13 -8.75 -17.00
CA ALA A 283 10.45 -9.30 -16.66
C ALA A 283 11.12 -9.93 -17.88
N GLY A 284 12.44 -9.74 -17.99
CA GLY A 284 13.24 -10.25 -19.11
C GLY A 284 13.52 -11.76 -19.07
N THR A 285 13.31 -12.45 -17.94
CA THR A 285 13.56 -13.89 -17.79
C THR A 285 12.36 -14.65 -17.18
N PRO A 286 11.91 -15.78 -17.77
CA PRO A 286 10.71 -16.51 -17.32
C PRO A 286 10.79 -17.16 -15.92
N ALA A 287 12.00 -17.44 -15.43
CA ALA A 287 12.22 -18.31 -14.26
C ALA A 287 11.86 -17.67 -12.90
N THR A 288 11.66 -16.36 -12.83
CA THR A 288 11.37 -15.62 -11.57
C THR A 288 9.87 -15.54 -11.24
N PHE A 289 8.99 -16.14 -12.07
CA PHE A 289 7.56 -15.78 -12.09
C PHE A 289 6.64 -16.68 -11.24
N HIS A 290 6.90 -17.98 -11.12
CA HIS A 290 5.91 -18.94 -10.58
C HIS A 290 5.79 -19.01 -9.05
N ALA A 291 6.71 -18.44 -8.28
CA ALA A 291 6.73 -18.65 -6.83
C ALA A 291 6.01 -17.55 -6.02
N HIS A 292 5.43 -16.51 -6.67
CA HIS A 292 5.37 -15.19 -6.04
C HIS A 292 4.06 -14.36 -6.20
N SER A 293 2.97 -14.95 -6.71
CA SER A 293 1.65 -14.29 -6.84
C SER A 293 0.69 -14.67 -5.70
N ARG A 294 -0.18 -13.74 -5.26
CA ARG A 294 -1.22 -14.02 -4.25
C ARG A 294 -2.44 -14.70 -4.89
N PRO A 295 -3.12 -15.63 -4.20
CA PRO A 295 -4.45 -16.12 -4.60
C PRO A 295 -5.42 -14.94 -4.76
N GLY A 296 -6.17 -14.88 -5.87
CA GLY A 296 -7.16 -13.82 -6.13
C GLY A 296 -6.64 -12.52 -6.77
N SER A 297 -5.35 -12.41 -7.10
CA SER A 297 -4.80 -11.28 -7.86
C SER A 297 -4.71 -11.59 -9.36
N ASN A 298 -5.04 -10.62 -10.22
CA ASN A 298 -4.83 -10.73 -11.67
C ASN A 298 -3.39 -10.33 -11.99
N SER A 299 -2.64 -11.27 -12.59
CA SER A 299 -1.28 -11.02 -13.05
C SER A 299 -1.20 -11.11 -14.57
N VAL A 300 -0.61 -10.09 -15.18
CA VAL A 300 -0.33 -10.03 -16.62
C VAL A 300 1.17 -10.15 -16.84
N ILE A 301 1.56 -11.11 -17.66
CA ILE A 301 2.95 -11.38 -18.04
C ILE A 301 3.13 -11.02 -19.51
N THR A 302 4.09 -10.15 -19.81
CA THR A 302 4.55 -9.92 -21.18
C THR A 302 6.00 -10.41 -21.31
N LYS A 303 6.25 -11.40 -22.18
CA LYS A 303 7.61 -11.84 -22.50
C LYS A 303 8.31 -10.75 -23.31
N GLY A 304 9.53 -10.41 -22.94
CA GLY A 304 10.33 -9.34 -23.56
C GLY A 304 10.77 -9.56 -25.01
N ASN A 305 10.05 -10.35 -25.83
CA ASN A 305 10.31 -10.45 -27.27
C ASN A 305 9.18 -11.11 -28.09
N SER A 306 7.90 -10.81 -27.86
CA SER A 306 6.84 -11.35 -28.71
C SER A 306 5.70 -10.38 -29.02
N THR A 307 5.09 -10.62 -30.19
CA THR A 307 3.96 -9.89 -30.78
C THR A 307 2.75 -9.87 -29.84
N SER A 308 1.80 -8.95 -30.12
CA SER A 308 0.59 -8.60 -29.34
C SER A 308 -0.35 -9.75 -28.93
N SER A 309 -0.03 -11.00 -29.29
CA SER A 309 -0.79 -12.22 -29.03
C SER A 309 -0.42 -12.96 -27.74
N ASP A 310 0.67 -12.59 -27.05
CA ASP A 310 1.17 -13.31 -25.86
C ASP A 310 0.94 -12.58 -24.52
N VAL A 311 -0.22 -11.95 -24.36
CA VAL A 311 -0.66 -11.43 -23.05
C VAL A 311 -1.32 -12.57 -22.29
N CYS A 312 -0.59 -13.21 -21.37
CA CYS A 312 -1.22 -14.16 -20.45
C CYS A 312 -1.81 -13.39 -19.26
N THR A 313 -3.13 -13.15 -19.29
CA THR A 313 -3.94 -12.92 -18.09
C THR A 313 -4.19 -14.28 -17.45
N VAL A 314 -3.59 -14.53 -16.29
CA VAL A 314 -3.89 -15.76 -15.53
C VAL A 314 -4.62 -15.37 -14.25
N PRO A 315 -5.90 -15.75 -14.08
CA PRO A 315 -6.55 -15.67 -12.78
C PRO A 315 -5.91 -16.71 -11.85
N VAL A 316 -5.40 -16.28 -10.69
CA VAL A 316 -4.84 -17.21 -9.70
C VAL A 316 -5.99 -17.89 -8.94
N ALA A 317 -6.47 -19.01 -9.48
CA ALA A 317 -7.53 -19.81 -8.87
C ALA A 317 -6.98 -20.73 -7.75
N CYS A 318 -7.75 -20.83 -6.66
CA CYS A 318 -7.51 -21.75 -5.56
C CYS A 318 -8.14 -23.11 -5.88
N ASN A 319 -7.40 -24.03 -6.52
CA ASN A 319 -7.43 -25.47 -6.26
C ASN A 319 -6.56 -26.24 -7.27
N ALA A 320 -6.04 -27.37 -6.80
CA ALA A 320 -5.32 -28.34 -7.62
C ALA A 320 -6.13 -28.77 -8.85
N SER A 321 -5.44 -28.84 -10.00
CA SER A 321 -5.92 -29.34 -11.30
C SER A 321 -6.63 -28.32 -12.20
N ALA A 322 -5.85 -27.57 -12.99
CA ALA A 322 -6.32 -27.01 -14.26
C ALA A 322 -5.24 -27.23 -15.31
N VAL A 323 -5.38 -28.32 -16.06
CA VAL A 323 -4.61 -28.60 -17.28
C VAL A 323 -5.19 -27.75 -18.40
N CYS A 324 -4.33 -27.00 -19.06
CA CYS A 324 -4.62 -26.33 -20.32
C CYS A 324 -4.97 -27.39 -21.39
N GLY A 325 -6.23 -27.50 -21.80
CA GLY A 325 -6.61 -28.10 -23.08
C GLY A 325 -6.45 -27.04 -24.18
N SER A 326 -6.06 -27.32 -25.41
CA SER A 326 -5.98 -28.59 -26.12
C SER A 326 -5.18 -28.37 -27.42
N SER A 327 -4.24 -29.26 -27.74
CA SER A 327 -3.91 -29.57 -29.14
C SER A 327 -3.73 -31.08 -29.30
N SER A 328 -4.78 -31.70 -29.82
CA SER A 328 -4.90 -33.02 -30.44
C SER A 328 -3.65 -33.92 -30.54
N ARG A 329 -3.67 -35.05 -29.83
CA ARG A 329 -3.62 -36.42 -30.42
C ARG A 329 -3.83 -37.48 -29.34
N ALA A 330 -4.54 -38.53 -29.72
CA ALA A 330 -5.16 -39.54 -28.87
C ALA A 330 -4.22 -40.29 -27.92
N ALA A 331 -4.72 -40.53 -26.71
CA ALA A 331 -4.12 -41.39 -25.71
C ALA A 331 -4.21 -42.88 -26.11
N ARG A 332 -3.09 -43.61 -25.97
CA ARG A 332 -3.09 -45.06 -25.77
C ARG A 332 -2.56 -45.33 -24.36
N THR A 333 -3.42 -45.86 -23.51
CA THR A 333 -3.13 -46.39 -22.18
C THR A 333 -2.39 -47.71 -22.24
N VAL A 334 -1.26 -47.86 -21.55
CA VAL A 334 -0.75 -49.16 -21.06
C VAL A 334 -0.02 -48.94 -19.73
N GLY A 335 -0.43 -49.68 -18.70
CA GLY A 335 0.19 -49.76 -17.38
C GLY A 335 1.46 -50.62 -17.33
N PRO A 336 1.99 -50.91 -16.13
CA PRO A 336 3.43 -50.91 -15.84
C PRO A 336 4.11 -52.27 -16.05
N HIS A 337 5.38 -52.29 -16.48
CA HIS A 337 6.40 -53.28 -16.09
C HIS A 337 7.81 -52.93 -16.65
N SER A 338 8.80 -53.03 -15.76
CA SER A 338 10.21 -53.45 -15.92
C SER A 338 11.02 -53.17 -17.21
N GLY A 339 12.24 -52.67 -17.02
CA GLY A 339 13.44 -53.27 -17.65
C GLY A 339 14.13 -52.50 -18.78
N HIS A 340 15.40 -52.18 -18.53
CA HIS A 340 16.53 -52.00 -19.46
C HIS A 340 16.51 -50.97 -20.62
N ALA A 341 17.47 -50.04 -20.48
CA ALA A 341 18.40 -49.47 -21.47
C ALA A 341 18.20 -49.72 -22.98
N SER A 342 18.23 -48.65 -23.77
CA SER A 342 19.13 -48.53 -24.94
C SER A 342 19.24 -47.08 -25.45
N ARG A 343 20.45 -46.68 -25.83
CA ARG A 343 20.81 -45.46 -26.57
C ARG A 343 20.31 -45.55 -28.02
N SER A 344 19.94 -44.42 -28.62
CA SER A 344 20.35 -44.12 -30.00
C SER A 344 20.39 -42.61 -30.26
N THR A 345 21.37 -42.22 -31.06
CA THR A 345 21.90 -40.88 -31.35
C THR A 345 21.38 -40.30 -32.66
N SER A 346 21.64 -38.99 -32.82
CA SER A 346 21.85 -38.21 -34.08
C SER A 346 20.60 -37.54 -34.68
N ARG A 347 20.63 -36.34 -35.29
CA ARG A 347 21.73 -35.46 -35.76
C ARG A 347 21.16 -34.04 -36.02
N SER A 348 22.08 -33.09 -36.05
CA SER A 348 22.00 -31.62 -36.25
C SER A 348 21.56 -31.12 -37.63
N HIS A 349 21.02 -29.89 -37.70
CA HIS A 349 21.38 -28.88 -38.73
C HIS A 349 21.23 -27.42 -38.23
N THR A 350 22.30 -26.66 -38.46
CA THR A 350 22.55 -25.19 -38.46
C THR A 350 21.89 -24.53 -39.70
N ALA A 351 21.81 -23.22 -39.98
CA ALA A 351 21.85 -21.89 -39.33
C ALA A 351 21.70 -20.87 -40.51
N ASP A 352 21.16 -19.67 -40.27
CA ASP A 352 21.29 -18.37 -41.03
C ASP A 352 19.99 -17.55 -40.78
N GLY A 353 19.93 -16.24 -40.55
CA GLY A 353 20.83 -15.10 -40.69
C GLY A 353 20.02 -13.93 -41.27
N GLY A 354 19.78 -12.82 -40.52
CA GLY A 354 19.15 -11.61 -41.07
C GLY A 354 18.49 -10.67 -40.05
N ALA A 355 19.03 -9.44 -39.92
CA ALA A 355 18.57 -8.39 -39.02
C ALA A 355 17.44 -7.54 -39.63
N ALA A 356 16.43 -7.18 -38.82
CA ALA A 356 15.46 -6.12 -39.13
C ALA A 356 15.13 -5.32 -37.86
N MET A 357 15.41 -4.01 -37.88
CA MET A 357 14.92 -3.04 -36.90
C MET A 357 13.39 -2.92 -37.04
N LEU A 358 12.65 -3.16 -35.95
CA LEU A 358 11.23 -2.88 -35.86
C LEU A 358 10.98 -1.97 -34.65
N ARG A 359 10.43 -0.79 -34.92
CA ARG A 359 9.85 0.12 -33.92
C ARG A 359 8.62 -0.58 -33.34
N SER A 360 8.58 -0.78 -32.03
CA SER A 360 7.45 -1.41 -31.35
C SER A 360 6.54 -0.35 -30.73
N THR A 361 5.39 -0.13 -31.35
CA THR A 361 4.25 0.57 -30.74
C THR A 361 3.52 -0.41 -29.83
N VAL A 362 3.37 -0.11 -28.54
CA VAL A 362 2.61 -0.93 -27.59
C VAL A 362 1.16 -0.45 -27.60
N SER A 363 0.23 -1.28 -28.09
CA SER A 363 -1.21 -1.06 -27.95
C SER A 363 -1.73 -1.87 -26.76
N ILE A 364 -2.27 -1.18 -25.75
CA ILE A 364 -3.00 -1.77 -24.64
C ILE A 364 -4.49 -1.72 -24.99
N MET A 365 -5.13 -2.88 -25.17
CA MET A 365 -6.58 -2.96 -25.30
C MET A 365 -7.22 -2.85 -23.92
N VAL A 366 -7.97 -1.77 -23.70
CA VAL A 366 -8.88 -1.61 -22.58
C VAL A 366 -10.25 -2.08 -23.05
N GLU A 367 -10.68 -3.27 -22.65
CA GLU A 367 -12.08 -3.67 -22.83
C GLU A 367 -12.91 -3.01 -21.74
N SER A 368 -13.80 -2.13 -22.16
CA SER A 368 -14.85 -1.54 -21.33
C SER A 368 -16.06 -2.47 -21.27
N SER A 369 -16.37 -3.01 -20.10
CA SER A 369 -17.72 -3.35 -19.61
C SER A 369 -17.65 -3.69 -18.13
#